data_AF-A0A8T3XTJ7-F1
#
_entry.id   AF-A0A8T3XTJ7-F1
#
_cell.length_a   1.000
_cell.length_b   1.000
_cell.length_c   1.000
_cell.angle_alpha   90.00
_cell.angle_beta   90.00
_cell.angle_gamma   90.00
#
_symmetry.space_group_name_H-M   'P 1'
#
loop_
_entity.id
_entity.type
_entity.pdbx_description
1 polymer ?
#
loop_
_entity_poly.entity_id
_entity_poly.type
_entity_poly.pdbx_seq_one_letter_code
_entity_poly.pdbx_strand_id
1 'polypeptide(L)'
;EQLITSVLIPAAFPYMISGFKQGWAFAWRGVIGAELLFSFLGLGFLLNVGRQLSDVSQVIAIMIVVMAIGILIDGFVFKRIENKVMSRWGLR
;
A
#
# COMPACT_ATOMS: atom_id res chain seq x y z
N GLU A 1 28.51 0.41 -23.25
CA GLU A 1 28.03 -0.17 -21.98
C GLU A 1 27.75 0.85 -20.86
N GLN A 2 28.31 2.08 -20.89
CA GLN A 2 28.10 3.11 -19.85
C GLN A 2 26.76 3.88 -19.92
N LEU A 3 26.06 3.88 -21.07
CA LEU A 3 24.76 4.55 -21.24
C LEU A 3 23.61 3.89 -20.46
N ILE A 4 23.67 2.57 -20.28
CA ILE A 4 22.59 1.81 -19.64
C ILE A 4 22.53 2.08 -18.14
N THR A 5 23.68 2.14 -17.47
CA THR A 5 23.76 2.36 -16.03
C THR A 5 23.59 3.82 -15.63
N SER A 6 23.98 4.77 -16.50
CA SER A 6 24.00 6.20 -16.17
C SER A 6 22.71 6.95 -16.56
N VAL A 7 21.96 6.47 -17.57
CA VAL A 7 20.75 7.15 -18.07
C VAL A 7 19.48 6.30 -17.92
N LEU A 8 19.55 5.01 -18.26
CA LEU A 8 18.38 4.11 -18.23
C LEU A 8 17.98 3.70 -16.80
N ILE A 9 18.93 3.45 -15.90
CA ILE A 9 18.63 3.14 -14.50
C ILE A 9 17.89 4.30 -13.78
N PRO A 10 18.35 5.57 -13.82
CA PRO A 10 17.61 6.68 -13.21
C PRO A 10 16.21 6.84 -13.79
N ALA A 11 16.07 6.68 -15.11
CA ALA A 11 14.78 6.79 -15.79
C ALA A 11 13.81 5.64 -15.45
N ALA A 12 14.32 4.44 -15.16
CA ALA A 12 13.52 3.27 -14.81
C ALA A 12 13.11 3.22 -13.32
N PHE A 13 13.84 3.92 -12.43
CA PHE A 13 13.53 4.00 -11.00
C PHE A 13 12.10 4.46 -10.65
N PRO A 14 11.54 5.53 -11.26
CA PRO A 14 10.16 5.91 -11.01
C PRO A 14 9.15 4.83 -11.43
N TYR A 15 9.42 4.12 -12.55
CA TYR A 15 8.60 3.00 -12.98
C TYR A 15 8.65 1.81 -12.00
N MET A 16 9.83 1.50 -11.45
CA MET A 16 9.97 0.48 -10.42
C MET A 16 9.19 0.84 -9.14
N ILE A 17 9.22 2.11 -8.70
CA ILE A 17 8.43 2.58 -7.54
C ILE A 17 6.93 2.39 -7.79
N SER A 18 6.45 2.69 -8.99
CA SER A 18 5.05 2.41 -9.37
C SER A 18 4.72 0.92 -9.29
N GLY A 19 5.64 0.04 -9.69
CA GLY A 19 5.50 -1.41 -9.52
C GLY A 19 5.43 -1.83 -8.04
N PHE A 20 6.26 -1.23 -7.18
CA PHE A 20 6.20 -1.43 -5.73
C PHE A 20 4.88 -0.96 -5.12
N LYS A 21 4.28 0.12 -5.65
CA LYS A 21 2.96 0.61 -5.23
C LYS A 21 1.86 -0.39 -5.53
N GLN A 22 1.89 -0.96 -6.72
CA GLN A 22 0.97 -2.02 -7.10
C GLN A 22 1.15 -3.27 -6.21
N GLY A 23 2.40 -3.67 -5.95
CA GLY A 23 2.73 -4.81 -5.09
C GLY A 23 2.28 -4.61 -3.64
N TRP A 24 2.44 -3.40 -3.10
CA TRP A 24 1.95 -3.05 -1.77
C TRP A 24 0.42 -3.18 -1.67
N ALA A 25 -0.32 -2.63 -2.63
CA ALA A 25 -1.78 -2.73 -2.65
C ALA A 25 -2.25 -4.20 -2.72
N PHE A 26 -1.52 -5.04 -3.43
CA PHE A 26 -1.79 -6.48 -3.53
C PHE A 26 -1.52 -7.20 -2.19
N ALA A 27 -0.36 -6.94 -1.57
CA ALA A 27 -0.01 -7.49 -0.27
C ALA A 27 -1.03 -7.10 0.81
N TRP A 28 -1.47 -5.84 0.82
CA TRP A 28 -2.48 -5.34 1.75
C TRP A 28 -3.81 -6.10 1.64
N ARG A 29 -4.31 -6.29 0.41
CA ARG A 29 -5.52 -7.10 0.16
C ARG A 29 -5.31 -8.56 0.57
N GLY A 30 -4.12 -9.11 0.34
CA GLY A 30 -3.74 -10.44 0.77
C GLY A 30 -3.79 -10.62 2.29
N VAL A 31 -3.28 -9.66 3.07
CA VAL A 31 -3.32 -9.69 4.54
C VAL A 31 -4.77 -9.67 5.04
N ILE A 32 -5.62 -8.77 4.54
CA ILE A 32 -7.04 -8.72 4.93
C ILE A 32 -7.74 -10.05 4.58
N GLY A 33 -7.47 -10.60 3.40
CA GLY A 33 -7.99 -11.91 3.01
C GLY A 33 -7.54 -13.04 3.94
N ALA A 34 -6.27 -13.02 4.35
CA ALA A 34 -5.73 -13.99 5.30
C ALA A 34 -6.36 -13.85 6.70
N GLU A 35 -6.55 -12.62 7.20
CA GLU A 35 -7.21 -12.36 8.49
C GLU A 35 -8.64 -12.89 8.52
N LEU A 36 -9.36 -12.81 7.39
CA LEU A 36 -10.72 -13.35 7.26
C LEU A 36 -10.76 -14.89 7.34
N LEU A 37 -9.76 -15.57 6.78
CA LEU A 37 -9.71 -17.04 6.74
C LEU A 37 -9.30 -17.65 8.07
N PHE A 38 -8.33 -17.04 8.76
CA PHE A 38 -7.72 -17.61 9.96
C PHE A 38 -8.26 -17.01 11.27
N SER A 39 -9.23 -16.08 11.21
CA SER A 39 -9.84 -15.44 12.40
C SER A 39 -8.83 -14.88 13.40
N PHE A 40 -7.72 -14.33 12.89
CA PHE A 40 -6.75 -13.62 13.72
C PHE A 40 -7.33 -12.27 14.18
N LEU A 41 -6.89 -11.78 15.35
CA LEU A 41 -7.22 -10.42 15.82
C LEU A 41 -6.72 -9.39 14.78
N GLY A 42 -7.64 -8.83 13.98
CA GLY A 42 -7.33 -7.94 12.85
C GLY A 42 -8.54 -7.20 12.30
N LEU A 43 -8.30 -6.29 11.34
CA LEU A 43 -9.35 -5.46 10.72
C LEU A 43 -10.29 -6.32 9.85
N GLY A 44 -9.77 -7.34 9.17
CA GLY A 44 -10.58 -8.30 8.42
C GLY A 44 -11.53 -9.07 9.33
N PHE A 45 -11.04 -9.53 10.49
CA PHE A 45 -11.87 -10.22 11.48
C PHE A 45 -12.97 -9.31 12.05
N LEU A 46 -12.64 -8.07 12.44
CA LEU A 46 -13.63 -7.11 12.93
C LEU A 46 -14.72 -6.81 11.90
N LEU A 47 -14.38 -6.82 10.60
CA LEU A 47 -15.34 -6.64 9.52
C LEU A 47 -16.28 -7.85 9.43
N ASN A 48 -15.75 -9.07 9.59
CA ASN A 48 -16.57 -10.29 9.63
C ASN A 48 -17.51 -10.30 10.84
N VAL A 49 -17.05 -9.87 12.01
CA VAL A 49 -17.89 -9.75 13.22
C VAL A 49 -19.01 -8.73 13.01
N GLY A 50 -18.71 -7.54 12.47
CA GLY A 50 -19.74 -6.54 12.14
C GLY A 50 -20.78 -7.09 11.14
N ARG A 51 -20.34 -7.87 10.15
CA ARG A 51 -21.25 -8.56 9.22
C ARG A 51 -22.12 -9.62 9.90
N GLN A 52 -21.58 -10.42 10.80
CA GLN A 52 -22.34 -11.44 11.54
C GLN A 52 -23.40 -10.82 12.46
N LEU A 53 -23.08 -9.70 13.09
CA LEU A 53 -24.01 -8.94 13.94
C LEU A 53 -25.00 -8.09 13.13
N SER A 54 -24.89 -8.07 11.79
CA SER A 54 -25.63 -7.16 10.91
C SER A 54 -25.48 -5.66 11.29
N ASP A 55 -24.37 -5.32 11.94
CA ASP A 55 -24.05 -3.94 12.32
C ASP A 55 -23.35 -3.24 11.14
N VAL A 56 -24.16 -2.58 10.33
CA VAL A 56 -23.70 -1.82 9.16
C VAL A 56 -22.82 -0.64 9.57
N SER A 57 -23.04 -0.06 10.76
CA SER A 57 -22.23 1.05 11.27
C SER A 57 -20.80 0.60 11.52
N GLN A 58 -20.61 -0.54 12.17
CA GLN A 58 -19.28 -1.13 12.39
C GLN A 58 -18.58 -1.46 11.07
N VAL A 59 -19.28 -2.04 10.09
CA VAL A 59 -18.69 -2.37 8.79
C VAL A 59 -18.19 -1.11 8.08
N ILE A 60 -18.99 -0.05 8.04
CA ILE A 60 -18.61 1.22 7.41
C ILE A 60 -17.43 1.87 8.14
N ALA A 61 -17.44 1.87 9.48
CA ALA A 61 -16.34 2.42 10.27
C ALA A 61 -15.01 1.71 9.94
N ILE A 62 -15.02 0.39 9.85
CA ILE A 62 -13.82 -0.40 9.50
C ILE A 62 -13.38 -0.12 8.05
N MET A 63 -14.31 0.00 7.10
CA MET A 63 -13.97 0.37 5.72
C MET A 63 -13.28 1.73 5.64
N ILE A 64 -13.73 2.72 6.41
CA ILE A 64 -13.11 4.05 6.47
C ILE A 64 -11.69 3.94 7.06
N VAL A 65 -11.52 3.17 8.15
CA VAL A 65 -10.20 2.95 8.76
C VAL A 65 -9.24 2.30 7.77
N VAL A 66 -9.68 1.28 7.05
CA VAL A 66 -8.87 0.61 6.01
C VAL A 66 -8.48 1.58 4.89
N MET A 67 -9.41 2.42 4.41
CA MET A 67 -9.10 3.46 3.42
C MET A 67 -8.09 4.47 3.95
N ALA A 68 -8.28 4.95 5.19
CA ALA A 68 -7.39 5.92 5.80
C ALA A 68 -5.96 5.39 5.92
N ILE A 69 -5.79 4.12 6.33
CA ILE A 69 -4.47 3.49 6.40
C ILE A 69 -3.85 3.34 5.01
N GLY A 70 -4.64 2.94 4.01
CA GLY A 70 -4.17 2.85 2.62
C GLY A 70 -3.62 4.18 2.11
N ILE A 71 -4.36 5.28 2.35
CA ILE A 71 -3.95 6.64 1.94
C ILE A 71 -2.72 7.11 2.75
N LEU A 72 -2.68 6.85 4.05
CA LEU A 72 -1.54 7.22 4.89
C LEU A 72 -0.26 6.53 4.42
N ILE A 73 -0.32 5.24 4.10
CA ILE A 73 0.84 4.49 3.64
C ILE A 73 1.24 4.95 2.24
N ASP A 74 0.28 5.18 1.34
CA ASP A 74 0.56 5.76 0.02
C ASP A 74 1.26 7.11 0.14
N GLY A 75 0.70 8.02 0.94
CA GLY A 75 1.22 9.37 1.13
C GLY A 75 2.52 9.45 1.93
N PHE A 76 2.80 8.52 2.84
CA PHE A 76 3.96 8.61 3.74
C PHE A 76 5.13 7.73 3.28
N VAL A 77 4.85 6.55 2.73
CA VAL A 77 5.88 5.62 2.26
C VAL A 77 6.29 5.95 0.83
N PHE A 78 5.34 6.03 -0.10
CA PHE A 78 5.68 6.27 -1.51
C PHE A 78 6.23 7.67 -1.72
N LYS A 79 5.57 8.70 -1.18
CA LYS A 79 6.04 10.09 -1.31
C LYS A 79 7.43 10.31 -0.70
N ARG A 80 7.77 9.60 0.38
CA ARG A 80 9.09 9.68 1.02
C ARG A 80 10.15 8.90 0.24
N ILE A 81 9.80 7.75 -0.34
CA ILE A 81 10.67 7.00 -1.25
C ILE A 81 10.93 7.82 -2.52
N GLU A 82 9.90 8.40 -3.11
CA GLU A 82 9.98 9.23 -4.32
C GLU A 82 10.90 10.43 -4.09
N ASN A 83 10.70 11.19 -3.00
CA ASN A 83 11.56 12.32 -2.66
C ASN A 83 13.03 11.92 -2.42
N LYS A 84 13.26 10.76 -1.79
CA LYS A 84 14.62 10.27 -1.49
C LYS A 84 15.33 9.77 -2.75
N VAL A 85 14.58 9.19 -3.69
CA VAL A 85 15.08 8.74 -4.99
C VAL A 85 15.33 9.96 -5.89
N MET A 86 14.38 10.89 -6.00
CA MET A 86 14.57 12.14 -6.76
C MET A 86 15.79 12.94 -6.28
N SER A 87 16.00 13.04 -4.95
CA SER A 87 17.18 13.72 -4.39
C SER A 87 18.50 13.00 -4.66
N ARG A 88 18.53 11.67 -4.78
CA ARG A 88 19.76 10.92 -5.08
C ARG A 88 20.13 10.95 -6.56
N TRP A 89 19.15 11.05 -7.44
CA TRP A 89 19.34 10.95 -8.89
C TRP A 89 19.26 12.31 -9.62
N GLY A 90 19.14 13.42 -8.88
CA GLY A 90 19.40 14.77 -9.40
C GLY A 90 18.36 15.31 -10.39
N LEU A 91 17.13 14.80 -10.39
CA LEU A 91 16.04 15.33 -11.22
C LEU A 91 15.29 16.44 -10.47
N ARG A 92 15.89 17.63 -10.43
CA ARG A 92 15.19 18.92 -10.35
C ARG A 92 15.79 19.88 -11.34
#